data_AF-A0A2V5UR39-F1
#
_entry.id   AF-A0A2V5UR39-F1
#
_cell.length_a   1.000
_cell.length_b   1.000
_cell.length_c   1.000
_cell.angle_alpha   90.00
_cell.angle_beta   90.00
_cell.angle_gamma   90.00
#
_symmetry.space_group_name_H-M   'P 1'
#
loop_
_entity.id
_entity.type
_entity.pdbx_description
1 polymer ?
#
loop_
_entity_poly.entity_id
_entity_poly.type
_entity_poly.pdbx_seq_one_letter_code
_entity_poly.pdbx_strand_id
1 'polypeptide(L)'
;MRLILDTNVLVASVVADGLCRDLVRVRLRPHTIITSEPLLAELRTTLRVKFKADPGKLPLLLALREQAEIVAPVRLGQRVCRDNDDDIVLATAVAGKANVIVTGDDDLLALKKFRDIRVLSPRQFLEFLDRG
;
A
#
# COMPACT_ATOMS: atom_id res chain seq x y z
N MET A 1 -4.19 13.66 0.67
CA MET A 1 -4.87 12.58 1.42
C MET A 1 -3.82 11.65 2.03
N ARG A 2 -4.20 10.84 3.01
CA ARG A 2 -3.36 9.81 3.63
C ARG A 2 -3.68 8.47 2.99
N LEU A 3 -2.68 7.80 2.43
CA LEU A 3 -2.86 6.60 1.62
C LEU A 3 -1.98 5.49 2.16
N ILE A 4 -2.49 4.27 2.11
CA ILE A 4 -1.65 3.08 2.22
C ILE A 4 -1.68 2.36 0.88
N LEU A 5 -0.50 1.99 0.42
CA LEU A 5 -0.34 1.15 -0.76
C LEU A 5 0.00 -0.24 -0.26
N ASP A 6 -0.78 -1.20 -0.70
CA ASP A 6 -0.50 -2.59 -0.46
C ASP A 6 0.84 -3.01 -1.09
N THR A 7 1.49 -4.00 -0.48
CA THR A 7 2.78 -4.56 -0.91
C THR A 7 2.72 -4.97 -2.37
N ASN A 8 1.62 -5.60 -2.81
CA ASN A 8 1.45 -6.03 -4.20
C ASN A 8 1.41 -4.87 -5.20
N VAL A 9 0.81 -3.73 -4.82
CA VAL A 9 0.77 -2.52 -5.65
C VAL A 9 2.17 -1.90 -5.77
N LEU A 10 2.89 -1.84 -4.66
CA LEU A 10 4.27 -1.35 -4.63
C LEU A 10 5.21 -2.25 -5.46
N VAL A 11 5.11 -3.57 -5.31
CA VAL A 11 5.86 -4.54 -6.14
C VAL A 11 5.54 -4.32 -7.62
N ALA A 12 4.26 -4.28 -7.99
CA ALA A 12 3.85 -4.09 -9.39
C ALA A 12 4.42 -2.79 -9.99
N SER A 13 4.48 -1.71 -9.21
CA SER A 13 5.06 -0.43 -9.66
C SER A 13 6.56 -0.50 -9.96
N VAL A 14 7.27 -1.44 -9.33
CA VAL A 14 8.72 -1.66 -9.55
C VAL A 14 8.94 -2.57 -10.75
N VAL A 15 8.23 -3.71 -10.80
CA VAL A 15 8.59 -4.82 -11.69
C VAL A 15 7.93 -4.75 -13.06
N ALA A 16 6.86 -3.99 -13.20
CA ALA A 16 6.14 -3.82 -14.46
C ALA A 16 6.05 -2.34 -14.85
N ASP A 17 5.96 -2.10 -16.15
CA ASP A 17 5.46 -0.84 -16.69
C ASP A 17 3.92 -0.86 -16.68
N GLY A 18 3.32 0.32 -16.53
CA GLY A 18 1.87 0.50 -16.55
C GLY A 18 1.30 1.15 -15.29
N LEU A 19 0.02 0.85 -15.01
CA LEU A 19 -0.83 1.63 -14.12
C LEU A 19 -0.23 1.91 -12.74
N CYS A 20 0.29 0.89 -12.05
CA CYS A 20 0.85 1.03 -10.71
C CYS A 20 2.13 1.89 -10.72
N ARG A 21 2.95 1.79 -11.77
CA ARG A 21 4.17 2.59 -11.91
C ARG A 21 3.83 4.06 -12.09
N ASP A 22 2.88 4.37 -12.96
CA ASP A 22 2.43 5.74 -13.23
C ASP A 22 1.75 6.36 -12.01
N LEU A 23 0.89 5.57 -11.35
CA LEU A 23 0.25 5.95 -10.09
C LEU A 23 1.31 6.34 -9.06
N VAL A 24 2.29 5.47 -8.79
CA VAL A 24 3.31 5.71 -7.76
C VAL A 24 4.22 6.89 -8.08
N ARG A 25 4.66 7.04 -9.34
CA ARG A 25 5.63 8.08 -9.72
C ARG A 25 5.02 9.48 -9.83
N VAL A 26 3.78 9.57 -10.29
CA VAL A 26 3.17 10.84 -10.68
C VAL A 26 2.05 11.24 -9.74
N ARG A 27 1.14 10.31 -9.43
CA ARG A 27 -0.13 10.63 -8.76
C ARG A 27 -0.05 10.64 -7.24
N LEU A 28 1.00 10.07 -6.65
CA LEU A 28 1.15 10.00 -5.19
C LEU A 28 1.86 11.19 -4.54
N ARG A 29 2.56 12.03 -5.30
CA ARG A 29 3.29 13.19 -4.77
C ARG A 29 2.47 14.13 -3.86
N PRO A 30 1.19 14.45 -4.15
CA PRO A 30 0.39 15.33 -3.29
C PRO A 30 -0.23 14.60 -2.08
N HIS A 31 0.20 13.38 -1.76
CA HIS A 31 -0.40 12.53 -0.75
C HIS A 31 0.63 12.07 0.27
N THR A 32 0.19 11.87 1.51
CA THR A 32 1.01 11.29 2.57
C THR A 32 0.89 9.78 2.48
N ILE A 33 2.00 9.10 2.20
CA ILE A 33 2.04 7.64 2.20
C ILE A 33 2.24 7.16 3.63
N ILE A 34 1.38 6.25 4.07
CA ILE A 34 1.43 5.57 5.35
C ILE A 34 1.94 4.15 5.10
N THR A 35 2.86 3.70 5.92
CA THR A 35 3.37 2.33 5.89
C THR A 35 3.72 1.86 7.31
N SER A 36 4.17 0.62 7.44
CA SER A 36 4.68 0.06 8.68
C SER A 36 5.91 -0.81 8.42
N GLU A 37 6.71 -1.06 9.46
CA GLU A 37 7.89 -1.93 9.32
C GLU A 37 7.55 -3.35 8.81
N PRO A 38 6.46 -4.01 9.24
CA PRO A 38 6.04 -5.28 8.66
C PRO A 38 5.79 -5.21 7.15
N LEU A 39 5.05 -4.21 6.66
CA LEU A 39 4.78 -4.05 5.24
C LEU A 39 6.06 -3.74 4.44
N LEU A 40 6.95 -2.90 4.97
CA LEU A 40 8.25 -2.65 4.37
C LEU A 40 9.13 -3.91 4.34
N ALA A 41 9.09 -4.73 5.40
CA ALA A 41 9.82 -5.99 5.46
C ALA A 41 9.29 -7.00 4.43
N GLU A 42 7.98 -7.10 4.29
CA GLU A 42 7.33 -7.95 3.30
C GLU A 42 7.70 -7.49 1.87
N LEU A 43 7.59 -6.20 1.57
CA LEU A 43 7.99 -5.62 0.29
C LEU A 43 9.45 -5.93 -0.07
N ARG A 44 10.37 -5.69 0.88
CA ARG A 44 11.81 -6.00 0.71
C ARG A 44 12.01 -7.50 0.43
N THR A 45 11.30 -8.36 1.16
CA THR A 45 11.40 -9.82 1.02
C THR A 45 10.87 -10.28 -0.32
N THR A 46 9.69 -9.83 -0.72
CA THR A 46 9.05 -10.17 -2.00
C THR A 46 9.91 -9.75 -3.19
N LEU A 47 10.41 -8.50 -3.19
CA LEU A 47 11.30 -8.00 -4.24
C LEU A 47 12.59 -8.82 -4.35
N ARG A 48 13.21 -9.17 -3.22
CA ARG A 48 14.45 -9.95 -3.20
C ARG A 48 14.24 -11.40 -3.60
N VAL A 49 13.24 -12.07 -3.03
CA VAL A 49 13.05 -13.52 -3.17
C VAL A 49 12.39 -13.86 -4.49
N LYS A 50 11.26 -13.22 -4.82
CA LYS A 50 10.45 -13.53 -6.01
C LYS A 50 11.02 -12.86 -7.27
N PHE A 51 11.46 -11.62 -7.17
CA PHE A 51 11.88 -10.82 -8.34
C PHE A 51 13.39 -10.64 -8.49
N LYS A 52 14.19 -11.19 -7.55
CA LYS A 52 15.66 -11.10 -7.56
C LYS A 52 16.19 -9.65 -7.67
N ALA A 53 15.39 -8.68 -7.24
CA ALA A 53 15.78 -7.28 -7.20
C ALA A 53 16.54 -6.97 -5.91
N ASP A 54 17.49 -6.04 -5.96
CA ASP A 54 18.18 -5.53 -4.77
C ASP A 54 17.37 -4.37 -4.15
N PRO A 55 16.67 -4.58 -3.02
CA PRO A 55 15.82 -3.56 -2.44
C PRO A 55 16.58 -2.29 -2.02
N GLY A 56 17.87 -2.42 -1.69
CA GLY A 56 18.70 -1.29 -1.25
C GLY A 56 19.05 -0.31 -2.37
N LYS A 57 18.88 -0.72 -3.63
CA LYS A 57 19.17 0.10 -4.81
C LYS A 57 17.93 0.63 -5.51
N LEU A 58 16.73 0.31 -5.00
CA LEU A 58 15.48 0.72 -5.62
C LEU A 58 15.09 2.15 -5.19
N PRO A 59 15.00 3.10 -6.13
CA PRO A 59 14.64 4.49 -5.80
C PRO A 59 13.30 4.61 -5.06
N LEU A 60 12.33 3.73 -5.36
CA LEU A 60 11.06 3.70 -4.67
C LEU A 60 11.21 3.42 -3.17
N LEU A 61 12.02 2.42 -2.79
CA LEU A 61 12.21 2.07 -1.39
C LEU A 61 12.97 3.14 -0.63
N LEU A 62 13.94 3.78 -1.27
CA LEU A 62 14.64 4.93 -0.72
C LEU A 62 13.67 6.09 -0.47
N ALA A 63 12.84 6.42 -1.46
CA ALA A 63 11.82 7.46 -1.33
C ALA A 63 10.77 7.15 -0.26
N LEU A 64 10.27 5.90 -0.18
CA LEU A 64 9.34 5.49 0.86
C LEU A 64 9.96 5.63 2.25
N ARG A 65 11.23 5.28 2.42
CA ARG A 65 11.92 5.42 3.71
C ARG A 65 12.06 6.89 4.14
N GLU A 66 12.23 7.80 3.20
CA GLU A 66 12.43 9.23 3.47
C GLU A 66 11.11 10.00 3.61
N GLN A 67 10.07 9.59 2.88
CA GLN A 67 8.85 10.40 2.68
C GLN A 67 7.59 9.76 3.26
N ALA A 68 7.58 8.45 3.52
CA ALA A 68 6.41 7.80 4.10
C ALA A 68 6.40 7.99 5.62
N GLU A 69 5.19 8.11 6.17
CA GLU A 69 4.96 8.05 7.60
C GLU A 69 4.91 6.59 8.03
N ILE A 70 5.90 6.16 8.81
CA ILE A 70 5.99 4.80 9.34
C ILE A 70 5.26 4.75 10.68
N VAL A 71 4.21 3.95 10.75
CA VAL A 71 3.40 3.75 11.96
C VAL A 71 3.47 2.31 12.45
N ALA A 72 3.30 2.12 13.76
CA ALA A 72 3.12 0.79 14.32
C ALA A 72 1.67 0.31 14.07
N PRO A 73 1.45 -0.87 13.47
CA PRO A 73 0.10 -1.40 13.29
C PRO A 73 -0.62 -1.55 14.62
N VAL A 74 -1.90 -1.16 14.68
CA VAL A 74 -2.71 -1.39 15.89
C VAL A 74 -3.14 -2.85 15.99
N ARG A 75 -3.47 -3.30 17.20
CA ARG A 75 -4.18 -4.58 17.35
C ARG A 75 -5.62 -4.43 16.85
N LEU A 76 -6.00 -5.26 15.88
CA LEU A 76 -7.40 -5.43 15.49
C LEU A 76 -8.11 -6.28 16.57
N GLY A 77 -9.37 -5.96 16.86
CA GLY A 77 -10.14 -6.66 17.90
C GLY A 77 -10.56 -8.08 17.51
N GLN A 78 -10.53 -8.39 16.21
CA GLN A 78 -10.77 -9.70 15.64
C GLN A 78 -10.06 -9.79 14.29
N ARG A 79 -9.83 -11.01 13.82
CA ARG A 79 -9.36 -11.25 12.45
C ARG A 79 -10.40 -10.77 11.45
N VAL A 80 -10.00 -10.01 10.43
CA VAL A 80 -10.93 -9.45 9.43
C VAL A 80 -10.81 -10.20 8.11
N CYS A 81 -9.59 -10.38 7.63
CA CYS A 81 -9.28 -11.07 6.39
C CYS A 81 -8.87 -12.54 6.63
N ARG A 82 -8.89 -13.33 5.55
CA ARG A 82 -8.43 -14.73 5.59
C ARG A 82 -6.91 -14.83 5.56
N ASP A 83 -6.25 -13.86 4.96
CA ASP A 83 -4.81 -13.67 5.04
C ASP A 83 -4.46 -12.79 6.26
N ASN A 84 -3.38 -13.14 6.95
CA ASN A 84 -2.87 -12.33 8.05
C ASN A 84 -2.17 -11.06 7.54
N ASP A 85 -1.63 -11.08 6.33
CA ASP A 85 -0.91 -9.93 5.76
C ASP A 85 -1.90 -8.78 5.45
N ASP A 86 -3.11 -9.12 5.00
CA ASP A 86 -4.21 -8.16 4.81
C ASP A 86 -4.62 -7.46 6.11
N ASP A 87 -4.71 -8.21 7.22
CA ASP A 87 -5.03 -7.66 8.53
C ASP A 87 -3.95 -6.65 8.99
N ILE A 88 -2.69 -6.88 8.61
CA ILE A 88 -1.60 -5.92 8.87
C ILE A 88 -1.79 -4.63 8.05
N VAL A 89 -2.25 -4.73 6.79
CA VAL A 89 -2.60 -3.55 5.97
C VAL A 89 -3.71 -2.76 6.65
N LEU A 90 -4.80 -3.42 7.07
CA LEU A 90 -5.92 -2.79 7.77
C LEU A 90 -5.50 -2.15 9.11
N ALA A 91 -4.69 -2.87 9.89
CA ALA A 91 -4.14 -2.38 11.16
C ALA A 91 -3.26 -1.14 10.97
N THR A 92 -2.41 -1.15 9.94
CA THR A 92 -1.55 -0.01 9.59
C THR A 92 -2.40 1.18 9.13
N ALA A 93 -3.42 0.93 8.31
CA ALA A 93 -4.34 1.94 7.81
C ALA A 93 -5.08 2.64 8.96
N VAL A 94 -5.54 1.88 9.96
CA VAL A 94 -6.17 2.45 11.16
C VAL A 94 -5.16 3.26 11.99
N ALA A 95 -3.97 2.72 12.24
CA ALA A 95 -2.93 3.39 13.02
C ALA A 95 -2.56 4.76 12.45
N GLY A 96 -2.35 4.80 11.13
CA GLY A 96 -1.99 6.02 10.41
C GLY A 96 -3.17 6.85 9.96
N LYS A 97 -4.41 6.56 10.40
CA LYS A 97 -5.61 7.31 10.00
C LYS A 97 -5.71 7.50 8.48
N ALA A 98 -5.45 6.43 7.73
CA ALA A 98 -5.48 6.44 6.28
C ALA A 98 -6.90 6.77 5.78
N ASN A 99 -6.99 7.50 4.68
CA ASN A 99 -8.27 7.75 4.00
C ASN A 99 -8.60 6.63 3.00
N VAL A 100 -7.57 6.06 2.38
CA VAL A 100 -7.70 5.06 1.32
C VAL A 100 -6.60 4.00 1.45
N ILE A 101 -7.01 2.74 1.27
CA ILE A 101 -6.14 1.60 0.96
C ILE A 101 -6.20 1.37 -0.55
N VAL A 102 -5.04 1.37 -1.21
CA VAL A 102 -4.92 0.98 -2.60
C VAL A 102 -4.31 -0.42 -2.66
N THR A 103 -5.07 -1.39 -3.16
CA THR A 103 -4.70 -2.81 -3.15
C THR A 103 -5.14 -3.51 -4.44
N GLY A 104 -4.40 -4.55 -4.83
CA GLY A 104 -4.79 -5.46 -5.91
C GLY A 104 -5.39 -6.77 -5.39
N ASP A 105 -5.52 -6.93 -4.06
CA ASP A 105 -6.02 -8.14 -3.43
C ASP A 105 -7.56 -8.16 -3.40
N ASP A 106 -8.15 -9.25 -3.89
CA ASP A 106 -9.61 -9.37 -4.01
C ASP A 106 -10.32 -9.49 -2.65
N ASP A 107 -9.70 -10.08 -1.63
CA ASP A 107 -10.27 -10.19 -0.28
C ASP A 107 -10.33 -8.80 0.38
N LEU A 108 -9.28 -7.98 0.25
CA LEU A 108 -9.33 -6.58 0.69
C LEU A 108 -10.34 -5.76 -0.14
N LEU A 109 -10.33 -5.89 -1.47
CA LEU A 109 -11.25 -5.15 -2.35
C LEU A 109 -12.72 -5.49 -2.08
N ALA A 110 -13.01 -6.75 -1.69
CA ALA A 110 -14.35 -7.19 -1.34
C ALA A 110 -14.93 -6.39 -0.15
N LEU A 111 -14.08 -5.87 0.75
CA LEU A 111 -14.53 -5.02 1.86
C LEU A 111 -15.14 -3.71 1.35
N LYS A 112 -14.63 -3.15 0.25
CA LYS A 112 -14.94 -1.81 -0.34
C LYS A 112 -14.65 -0.63 0.60
N LYS A 113 -14.90 -0.77 1.89
CA LYS A 113 -14.66 0.18 2.96
C LYS A 113 -14.40 -0.58 4.25
N PHE A 114 -13.35 -0.20 4.98
CA PHE A 114 -13.09 -0.67 6.33
C PHE A 114 -13.16 0.52 7.29
N ARG A 115 -14.20 0.55 8.15
CA ARG A 115 -14.55 1.73 8.96
C ARG A 115 -14.76 2.96 8.08
N ASP A 116 -13.92 3.97 8.19
CA ASP A 116 -13.93 5.19 7.36
C ASP A 116 -12.87 5.20 6.24
N ILE A 117 -12.18 4.09 6.07
CA ILE A 117 -11.09 3.93 5.09
C ILE A 117 -11.67 3.27 3.85
N ARG A 118 -11.55 3.90 2.68
CA ARG A 118 -12.00 3.29 1.41
C ARG A 118 -10.97 2.26 0.95
N VAL A 119 -11.42 1.16 0.38
CA VAL A 119 -10.53 0.16 -0.24
C VAL A 119 -10.78 0.21 -1.74
N LEU A 120 -9.74 0.55 -2.50
CA LEU A 120 -9.83 0.81 -3.94
C LEU A 120 -8.73 0.05 -4.67
N SER A 121 -9.04 -0.44 -5.86
CA SER A 121 -8.03 -0.92 -6.78
C SER A 121 -7.20 0.24 -7.34
N PRO A 122 -5.98 0.00 -7.88
CA PRO A 122 -5.21 1.07 -8.53
C PRO A 122 -6.02 1.83 -9.59
N ARG A 123 -6.86 1.13 -10.35
CA ARG A 123 -7.74 1.74 -11.36
C ARG A 123 -8.84 2.59 -10.71
N GLN A 124 -9.54 2.04 -9.72
CA GLN A 124 -10.57 2.78 -8.99
C GLN A 124 -10.00 4.02 -8.30
N PHE A 125 -8.77 3.93 -7.78
CA PHE A 125 -8.11 5.07 -7.15
C PHE A 125 -7.78 6.17 -8.16
N LEU A 126 -7.30 5.83 -9.36
CA LEU A 126 -7.09 6.83 -10.42
C LEU A 126 -8.39 7.50 -10.85
N GLU A 127 -9.44 6.71 -11.09
CA GLU A 127 -10.76 7.25 -11.42
C GLU A 127 -11.32 8.13 -10.29
N PHE A 128 -11.01 7.81 -9.04
CA PHE A 128 -11.35 8.63 -7.87
C PHE A 128 -10.59 9.97 -7.86
N LEU A 129 -9.31 9.97 -8.22
CA LEU A 129 -8.50 11.19 -8.32
C LEU A 129 -8.95 12.09 -9.47
N ASP A 130 -9.32 11.53 -10.63
CA ASP A 130 -9.70 12.30 -11.82
C ASP A 130 -11.11 12.93 -11.71
N ARG A 131 -11.90 12.51 -10.70
CA ARG A 131 -13.25 13.05 -10.44
C ARG A 131 -13.28 14.13 -9.35
N GLY A 132 -12.15 14.44 -8.72
CA GLY A 132 -12.01 15.47 -7.69
C GLY A 132 -11.26 16.69 -8.22
#